data_AF-A0A7C2S3K9-F1
#
_entry.id   AF-A0A7C2S3K9-F1
#
_cell.length_a   1.000
_cell.length_b   1.000
_cell.length_c   1.000
_cell.angle_alpha   90.00
_cell.angle_beta   90.00
_cell.angle_gamma   90.00
#
_symmetry.space_group_name_H-M   'P 1'
#
loop_
_entity.id
_entity.type
_entity.pdbx_description
1 polymer ?
#
loop_
_entity_poly.entity_id
_entity_poly.type
_entity_poly.pdbx_seq_one_letter_code
_entity_poly.pdbx_strand_id
1 'polypeptide(L)'
;MKAADAARFTLGTLLAERMRSALTMLAIAVGIAAVVILTGLGAGLQRYLVGQFTQFGTHLIAVIPGKATTTGFSISVINTQRPLTLRDAASLTEVPG
;
A
#
# COMPACT_ATOMS: atom_id res chain seq x y z
N MET A 1 -36.06 29.58 24.67
CA MET A 1 -36.51 28.20 24.35
C MET A 1 -35.43 27.25 24.84
N LYS A 2 -35.76 26.29 25.71
CA LYS A 2 -34.73 25.43 26.35
C LYS A 2 -34.27 24.36 25.36
N ALA A 3 -32.97 24.19 25.17
CA ALA A 3 -32.40 23.16 24.29
C ALA A 3 -32.92 21.74 24.61
N ALA A 4 -33.27 21.48 25.87
CA ALA A 4 -33.91 20.24 26.30
C ALA A 4 -35.28 19.99 25.64
N ASP A 5 -36.10 21.03 25.44
CA ASP A 5 -37.41 20.89 24.78
C ASP A 5 -37.24 20.62 23.28
N ALA A 6 -36.26 21.28 22.64
CA ALA A 6 -35.95 21.06 21.23
C ALA A 6 -35.46 19.63 20.97
N ALA A 7 -34.57 19.10 21.83
CA ALA A 7 -34.08 17.73 21.73
C ALA A 7 -35.21 16.70 21.95
N ARG A 8 -36.08 16.93 22.94
CA ARG A 8 -37.22 16.05 23.22
C ARG A 8 -38.23 16.03 22.07
N PHE A 9 -38.49 17.19 21.48
CA PHE A 9 -39.38 17.32 20.31
C PHE A 9 -38.81 16.60 19.08
N THR A 10 -37.54 16.85 18.73
CA THR A 10 -36.90 16.21 17.57
C THR A 10 -36.77 14.69 17.74
N LEU A 11 -36.38 14.21 18.92
CA LEU A 11 -36.39 12.77 19.21
C LEU A 11 -37.79 12.16 19.03
N GLY A 12 -38.83 12.83 19.54
CA GLY A 12 -40.22 12.40 19.34
C GLY A 12 -40.59 12.26 17.86
N THR A 13 -40.19 13.23 17.03
CA THR A 13 -40.46 13.20 15.58
C THR A 13 -39.69 12.12 14.83
N LEU A 14 -38.45 11.81 15.24
CA LEU A 14 -37.67 10.72 14.65
C LEU A 14 -38.27 9.34 14.97
N LEU A 15 -38.82 9.17 16.19
CA LEU A 15 -39.51 7.95 16.59
C LEU A 15 -40.89 7.77 15.94
N ALA A 16 -41.53 8.85 15.47
CA ALA A 16 -42.80 8.78 14.73
C ALA A 16 -42.58 8.18 13.33
N GLU A 17 -41.54 8.62 12.62
CA GLU A 17 -41.25 8.19 11.24
C GLU A 17 -40.19 7.07 11.19
N ARG A 18 -40.45 5.97 11.89
CA ARG A 18 -39.48 4.89 12.16
C ARG A 18 -38.74 4.37 10.93
N MET A 19 -39.46 4.11 9.84
CA MET A 19 -38.88 3.49 8.64
C MET A 19 -37.93 4.44 7.90
N ARG A 20 -38.33 5.69 7.72
CA ARG A 20 -37.50 6.71 7.06
C ARG A 20 -36.27 7.06 7.91
N SER A 21 -36.45 7.23 9.23
CA SER A 21 -35.34 7.48 10.14
C SER A 21 -34.37 6.31 10.18
N ALA A 22 -34.85 5.06 10.20
CA ALA A 22 -33.99 3.88 10.20
C ALA A 22 -33.16 3.76 8.92
N LEU A 23 -33.78 3.93 7.74
CA LEU A 23 -33.08 3.83 6.46
C LEU A 23 -32.00 4.91 6.29
N THR A 24 -32.27 6.15 6.74
CA THR A 24 -31.29 7.24 6.68
C THR A 24 -30.12 7.02 7.62
N MET A 25 -30.39 6.57 8.86
CA MET A 25 -29.31 6.20 9.81
C MET A 25 -28.48 5.02 9.30
N LEU A 26 -29.12 4.01 8.70
CA LEU A 26 -28.44 2.86 8.13
C LEU A 26 -27.50 3.28 6.99
N ALA A 27 -27.96 4.15 6.08
CA ALA A 27 -27.15 4.65 4.98
C ALA A 27 -25.89 5.38 5.48
N ILE A 28 -26.05 6.24 6.49
CA ILE A 28 -24.92 6.96 7.10
C ILE A 28 -23.96 5.98 7.80
N ALA A 29 -24.50 5.03 8.56
CA ALA A 29 -23.71 4.03 9.29
C ALA A 29 -22.87 3.18 8.33
N VAL A 30 -23.47 2.66 7.26
CA VAL A 30 -22.76 1.87 6.24
C VAL A 30 -21.73 2.73 5.51
N GLY A 31 -22.06 3.98 5.18
CA GLY A 31 -21.13 4.91 4.52
C GLY A 31 -19.88 5.16 5.36
N ILE A 32 -20.04 5.49 6.64
CA ILE A 32 -18.92 5.73 7.55
C ILE A 32 -18.14 4.43 7.78
N ALA A 33 -18.83 3.31 7.98
CA ALA A 33 -18.19 2.01 8.18
C ALA A 33 -17.28 1.63 6.99
N ALA A 34 -17.76 1.78 5.76
CA ALA A 34 -16.98 1.48 4.56
C ALA A 34 -15.69 2.32 4.48
N VAL A 35 -15.78 3.63 4.74
CA VAL A 35 -14.62 4.53 4.73
C VAL A 35 -13.62 4.15 5.83
N VAL A 36 -14.09 3.88 7.05
CA VAL A 36 -13.22 3.52 8.18
C VAL A 36 -12.52 2.18 7.92
N ILE A 37 -13.25 1.18 7.42
CA ILE A 37 -12.68 -0.13 7.07
C ILE A 37 -11.61 0.03 6.00
N LEU A 38 -11.92 0.71 4.90
CA LEU A 38 -10.97 0.91 3.80
C LEU A 38 -9.72 1.64 4.27
N THR A 39 -9.88 2.70 5.06
CA THR A 39 -8.75 3.50 5.57
C THR A 39 -7.89 2.66 6.53
N GLY A 40 -8.52 1.90 7.42
CA GLY A 40 -7.82 1.02 8.36
C GLY A 40 -7.03 -0.08 7.65
N LEU A 41 -7.64 -0.72 6.64
CA LEU A 41 -6.98 -1.71 5.80
C LEU A 41 -5.82 -1.11 5.01
N GLY A 42 -6.00 0.06 4.40
CA GLY A 42 -4.96 0.75 3.64
C GLY A 42 -3.74 1.09 4.50
N ALA A 43 -3.97 1.66 5.69
CA ALA A 43 -2.89 1.96 6.63
C ALA A 43 -2.20 0.69 7.15
N GLY A 44 -2.96 -0.36 7.44
CA GLY A 44 -2.41 -1.65 7.88
C GLY A 44 -1.55 -2.31 6.81
N LEU A 45 -2.03 -2.35 5.56
CA LEU A 45 -1.31 -2.89 4.42
C LEU A 45 -0.03 -2.09 4.14
N GLN A 46 -0.10 -0.76 4.17
CA GLN A 46 1.09 0.09 3.99
C GLN A 46 2.17 -0.25 5.02
N ARG A 47 1.81 -0.38 6.30
CA ARG A 47 2.75 -0.76 7.36
C ARG A 47 3.32 -2.16 7.16
N TYR A 48 2.47 -3.11 6.75
CA TYR A 48 2.92 -4.47 6.45
C TYR A 48 3.92 -4.50 5.31
N LEU A 49 3.61 -3.85 4.18
CA LEU A 49 4.51 -3.76 3.04
C LEU A 49 5.81 -3.09 3.42
N VAL A 50 5.78 -1.94 4.11
CA VAL A 50 7.00 -1.28 4.59
C VAL A 50 7.79 -2.24 5.47
N GLY A 51 7.17 -2.94 6.43
CA GLY A 51 7.86 -3.93 7.26
C GLY A 51 8.52 -5.06 6.45
N GLN A 52 7.82 -5.62 5.47
CA GLN A 52 8.35 -6.68 4.60
C GLN A 52 9.47 -6.17 3.68
N PHE A 53 9.34 -4.97 3.11
CA PHE A 53 10.37 -4.38 2.26
C PHE A 53 11.60 -3.91 3.07
N THR A 54 11.41 -3.42 4.28
CA THR A 54 12.53 -3.06 5.17
C THR A 54 13.35 -4.28 5.57
N GLN A 55 12.74 -5.49 5.56
CA GLN A 55 13.47 -6.74 5.77
C GLN A 55 14.48 -7.06 4.66
N PHE A 56 14.27 -6.54 3.44
CA PHE A 56 15.26 -6.61 2.36
C PHE A 56 16.40 -5.58 2.50
N GLY A 57 16.27 -4.62 3.42
CA GLY A 57 17.22 -3.52 3.62
C GLY A 57 17.08 -2.40 2.58
N THR A 58 17.59 -1.22 2.90
CA THR A 58 17.64 -0.05 1.98
C THR A 58 18.68 -0.19 0.86
N HIS A 59 19.53 -1.22 0.93
CA HIS A 59 20.66 -1.44 0.02
C HIS A 59 20.42 -2.68 -0.85
N LEU A 60 19.47 -2.59 -1.78
CA LEU A 60 19.17 -3.65 -2.73
C LEU A 60 20.11 -3.58 -3.93
N ILE A 61 21.06 -4.52 -4.03
CA ILE A 61 21.96 -4.66 -5.19
C ILE A 61 21.46 -5.83 -6.06
N ALA A 62 20.80 -5.50 -7.17
CA ALA A 62 20.35 -6.50 -8.14
C ALA A 62 21.48 -6.85 -9.12
N VAL A 63 22.02 -8.06 -9.02
CA VAL A 63 23.07 -8.56 -9.92
C VAL A 63 22.44 -9.45 -10.99
N ILE A 64 22.40 -8.95 -12.23
CA ILE A 64 21.90 -9.70 -13.38
C ILE A 64 23.10 -10.09 -14.25
N PRO A 65 23.62 -11.33 -14.14
CA PRO A 65 24.70 -11.77 -15.02
C PRO A 65 24.19 -11.86 -16.47
N GLY A 66 24.98 -11.36 -17.43
CA GLY A 66 24.71 -11.55 -18.85
C GLY A 66 24.68 -13.04 -19.22
N LYS A 67 23.73 -13.45 -20.08
CA LYS A 67 23.60 -14.85 -20.51
C LYS A 67 24.87 -15.34 -21.21
N ALA A 68 25.36 -16.52 -20.80
CA ALA A 68 26.54 -17.16 -21.39
C ALA A 68 26.24 -17.94 -22.69
N THR A 69 24.98 -18.22 -23.01
CA THR A 69 24.63 -19.08 -24.14
C THR A 69 23.42 -18.51 -24.90
N THR A 70 23.66 -18.04 -26.13
CA THR A 70 22.60 -17.83 -27.11
C THR A 70 22.48 -19.11 -27.93
N THR A 71 21.50 -19.95 -27.60
CA THR A 71 21.15 -21.09 -28.46
C THR A 71 20.39 -20.55 -29.65
N GLY A 72 21.11 -20.27 -30.75
CA GLY A 72 20.52 -19.85 -32.02
C GLY A 72 21.31 -18.73 -32.70
N PHE A 73 21.88 -19.06 -33.86
CA PHE A 73 22.47 -18.21 -34.90
C PHE A 73 23.47 -17.11 -34.46
N SER A 74 24.75 -17.37 -34.79
CA SER A 74 25.90 -16.51 -34.52
C SER A 74 25.81 -15.11 -35.17
N ILE A 75 25.66 -14.07 -34.34
CA ILE A 75 26.26 -12.76 -34.59
C ILE A 75 27.32 -12.55 -33.50
N SER A 76 28.52 -13.04 -33.80
CA SER A 76 29.72 -13.00 -32.95
C SER A 76 30.35 -11.61 -32.90
N VAL A 77 29.66 -10.59 -32.34
CA VAL A 77 30.26 -9.25 -32.11
C VAL A 77 29.83 -8.60 -30.79
N ILE A 78 28.94 -9.19 -30.00
CA ILE A 78 28.57 -8.61 -28.70
C ILE A 78 29.00 -9.57 -27.60
N ASN A 79 30.19 -9.33 -27.05
CA ASN A 79 30.71 -10.03 -25.90
C ASN A 79 29.94 -9.57 -24.65
N THR A 80 28.72 -10.11 -24.47
CA THR A 80 27.82 -9.76 -23.36
C THR A 80 28.19 -10.51 -22.07
N GLN A 81 29.27 -11.29 -22.08
CA GLN A 81 29.84 -11.84 -20.85
C GLN A 81 30.57 -10.71 -20.12
N ARG A 82 29.86 -10.05 -19.21
CA ARG A 82 30.47 -9.14 -18.23
C ARG A 82 30.76 -9.96 -16.97
N PRO A 83 31.96 -10.55 -16.81
CA PRO A 83 32.30 -11.26 -15.60
C PRO A 83 32.32 -10.27 -14.44
N LEU A 84 31.71 -10.64 -13.32
CA LEU A 84 31.78 -9.87 -12.09
C LEU A 84 33.21 -9.98 -11.55
N THR A 85 33.88 -8.85 -11.37
CA THR A 85 35.27 -8.80 -10.90
C THR A 85 35.36 -8.33 -9.45
N LEU A 86 36.45 -8.66 -8.75
CA LEU A 86 36.68 -8.17 -7.38
C LEU A 86 36.73 -6.63 -7.29
N ARG A 87 37.06 -5.94 -8.40
CA ARG A 87 37.05 -4.48 -8.45
C ARG A 87 35.63 -3.93 -8.33
N ASP A 88 34.63 -4.63 -8.86
CA ASP A 88 33.22 -4.22 -8.75
C ASP A 88 32.75 -4.30 -7.28
N ALA A 89 33.24 -5.27 -6.50
CA ALA A 89 32.98 -5.36 -5.07
C ALA A 89 33.65 -4.24 -4.26
N ALA A 90 34.86 -3.83 -4.62
CA ALA A 90 35.56 -2.71 -3.97
C ALA A 90 34.83 -1.38 -4.21
N SER A 91 34.38 -1.13 -5.45
CA SER A 91 33.62 0.07 -5.82
C SER A 91 32.31 0.22 -5.04
N LEU A 92 31.66 -0.89 -4.68
CA LEU A 92 30.44 -0.86 -3.85
C LEU A 92 30.69 -0.39 -2.41
N THR A 93 31.94 -0.46 -1.92
CA THR A 93 32.31 0.00 -0.57
C THR A 93 32.52 1.51 -0.51
N GLU A 94 32.81 2.13 -1.66
CA GLU A 94 33.04 3.58 -1.78
C GLU A 94 31.75 4.38 -2.00
N VAL A 95 30.62 3.71 -2.29
CA VAL A 95 29.32 4.36 -2.46
C VAL A 95 28.77 4.75 -1.08
N PRO A 96 28.55 6.04 -0.79
CA PRO A 96 27.86 6.46 0.42
C PRO A 96 26.38 6.03 0.35
N GLY A 97 25.88 5.45 1.44
CA GLY A 97 24.50 4.93 1.54
C GLY A 97 23.41 5.97 1.32
#